data_AF-A0A6M0QDB1-F1
#
_entry.id   AF-A0A6M0QDB1-F1
#
_cell.length_a   1.000
_cell.length_b   1.000
_cell.length_c   1.000
_cell.angle_alpha   90.00
_cell.angle_beta   90.00
_cell.angle_gamma   90.00
#
_symmetry.space_group_name_H-M   'P 1'
#
loop_
_entity.id
_entity.type
_entity.pdbx_description
1 polymer ?
#
loop_
_entity_poly.entity_id
_entity_poly.type
_entity_poly.pdbx_seq_one_letter_code
_entity_poly.pdbx_strand_id
1 'polypeptide(L)'
;MFGLNVDSDELSFMVSQSVCSLSQIGSSTMIFVEFNSASLNIECFWRLRDSDRLIITSNDKKHPDYDWSKDPVEEIKLILAGKQIRSCYLAKETEDLFIQFENDIWLDVLRDSTMYESWQIDAGEQGYYIGG
;
A
#
# COMPACT_ATOMS: atom_id res chain seq x y z
N MET A 1 5.81 21.34 8.71
CA MET A 1 5.85 19.95 9.23
C MET A 1 4.50 19.72 9.89
N PHE A 2 3.53 19.19 9.15
CA PHE A 2 2.26 18.77 9.75
C PHE A 2 2.57 17.53 10.58
N GLY A 3 2.40 17.64 11.89
CA GLY A 3 2.57 16.51 12.79
C GLY A 3 1.40 15.57 12.60
N LEU A 4 1.55 14.62 11.69
CA LEU A 4 0.69 13.45 11.69
C LEU A 4 0.88 12.79 13.06
N ASN A 5 -0.19 12.62 13.83
CA ASN A 5 -0.19 11.72 14.97
C ASN A 5 -0.06 10.30 14.41
N VAL A 6 1.19 9.88 14.24
CA VAL A 6 1.55 8.56 13.74
C VAL A 6 1.61 7.63 14.93
N ASP A 7 0.62 6.75 15.06
CA ASP A 7 0.65 5.71 16.08
C ASP A 7 1.37 4.49 15.49
N SER A 8 2.65 4.32 15.83
CA SER A 8 3.50 3.26 15.27
C SER A 8 3.18 1.87 15.80
N ASP A 9 2.46 1.78 16.93
CA ASP A 9 2.36 0.54 17.70
C ASP A 9 1.26 -0.39 17.17
N GLU A 10 0.18 0.18 16.61
CA GLU A 10 -1.02 -0.56 16.20
C GLU A 10 -0.78 -1.50 15.01
N LEU A 11 0.13 -1.11 14.10
CA LEU A 11 0.51 -1.91 12.92
C LEU A 11 1.94 -2.47 13.01
N SER A 12 2.52 -2.49 14.20
CA SER A 12 3.89 -2.99 14.43
C SER A 12 4.09 -4.44 13.98
N PHE A 13 3.02 -5.26 13.98
CA PHE A 13 3.04 -6.64 13.48
C PHE A 13 3.33 -6.75 11.97
N MET A 14 3.16 -5.67 11.20
CA MET A 14 3.48 -5.63 9.76
C MET A 14 4.99 -5.55 9.53
N VAL A 15 5.75 -5.02 10.49
CA VAL A 15 7.21 -4.86 10.35
C VAL A 15 7.87 -6.24 10.26
N SER A 16 8.87 -6.35 9.38
CA SER A 16 9.58 -7.60 9.05
C SER A 16 8.80 -8.62 8.21
N GLN A 17 7.53 -8.37 7.89
CA GLN A 17 6.82 -9.19 6.93
C GLN A 17 7.35 -8.95 5.51
N SER A 18 7.44 -10.01 4.71
CA SER A 18 7.86 -9.95 3.30
C SER A 18 6.67 -10.12 2.37
N VAL A 19 6.70 -9.47 1.22
CA VAL A 19 5.71 -9.67 0.16
C VAL A 19 5.90 -11.05 -0.48
N CYS A 20 4.94 -11.94 -0.26
CA CYS A 20 4.87 -13.26 -0.88
C CYS A 20 4.28 -13.20 -2.28
N SER A 21 3.19 -12.43 -2.43
CA SER A 21 2.48 -12.28 -3.69
C SER A 21 1.80 -10.91 -3.75
N LEU A 22 1.58 -10.44 -4.97
CA LEU A 22 0.74 -9.28 -5.24
C LEU A 22 -0.10 -9.60 -6.47
N SER A 23 -1.41 -9.36 -6.36
CA SER A 23 -2.37 -9.62 -7.42
C SER A 23 -3.37 -8.49 -7.56
N GLN A 24 -3.90 -8.33 -8.76
CA GLN A 24 -5.04 -7.45 -9.00
C GLN A 24 -6.33 -8.17 -8.57
N ILE A 25 -7.23 -7.46 -7.90
CA ILE A 25 -8.58 -7.97 -7.60
C ILE A 25 -9.62 -7.02 -8.19
N GLY A 26 -10.75 -7.52 -8.69
CA GLY A 26 -11.83 -6.65 -9.17
C GLY A 26 -11.40 -5.67 -10.28
N SER A 27 -11.47 -4.36 -9.99
CA SER A 27 -11.16 -3.29 -10.96
C SER A 27 -9.66 -3.19 -11.29
N SER A 28 -9.28 -2.41 -12.31
CA SER A 28 -7.90 -2.32 -12.84
C SER A 28 -6.84 -1.80 -11.87
N THR A 29 -7.24 -1.35 -10.67
CA THR A 29 -6.37 -0.63 -9.74
C THR A 29 -6.44 -1.16 -8.32
N MET A 30 -7.36 -2.07 -8.00
CA MET A 30 -7.43 -2.66 -6.66
C MET A 30 -6.42 -3.80 -6.58
N ILE A 31 -5.64 -3.83 -5.49
CA ILE A 31 -4.55 -4.78 -5.33
C ILE A 31 -4.69 -5.52 -4.01
N PHE A 32 -4.38 -6.81 -4.05
CA PHE A 32 -4.26 -7.68 -2.91
C PHE A 32 -2.80 -8.10 -2.75
N VAL A 33 -2.24 -7.85 -1.58
CA VAL A 33 -0.86 -8.16 -1.22
C VAL A 33 -0.87 -9.23 -0.14
N GLU A 34 -0.25 -10.37 -0.43
CA GLU A 34 0.00 -11.40 0.56
C GLU A 34 1.38 -11.21 1.16
N PHE A 35 1.43 -11.24 2.49
CA PHE A 35 2.66 -11.28 3.25
C PHE A 35 2.85 -12.65 3.91
N ASN A 36 3.98 -12.83 4.59
CA ASN A 36 4.29 -14.10 5.26
C ASN A 36 3.21 -14.52 6.28
N SER A 37 2.58 -13.58 6.98
CA SER A 37 1.61 -13.87 8.05
C SER A 37 0.41 -12.90 8.10
N ALA A 38 0.22 -12.10 7.06
CA ALA A 38 -0.89 -11.16 6.93
C ALA A 38 -1.24 -10.97 5.46
N SER A 39 -2.36 -10.31 5.20
CA SER A 39 -2.72 -9.83 3.87
C SER A 39 -3.25 -8.41 3.92
N LEU A 40 -3.09 -7.68 2.82
CA LEU A 40 -3.56 -6.31 2.65
C LEU A 40 -4.39 -6.23 1.36
N ASN A 41 -5.64 -5.85 1.52
CA ASN A 41 -6.52 -5.46 0.42
C ASN A 41 -6.52 -3.93 0.29
N ILE A 42 -6.31 -3.42 -0.92
CA ILE A 42 -6.34 -1.99 -1.24
C ILE A 42 -7.35 -1.75 -2.35
N GLU A 43 -8.39 -0.97 -2.03
CA GLU A 43 -9.51 -0.69 -2.95
C GLU A 43 -9.57 0.76 -3.42
N CYS A 44 -8.62 1.59 -3.00
CA CYS A 44 -8.56 3.03 -3.25
C CYS A 44 -7.28 3.45 -4.01
N PHE A 45 -7.04 4.77 -4.06
CA PHE A 45 -5.83 5.32 -4.63
C PHE A 45 -4.58 4.87 -3.85
N TRP A 46 -3.57 4.41 -4.61
CA TRP A 46 -2.26 4.11 -4.07
C TRP A 46 -1.18 4.65 -4.99
N ARG A 47 -0.01 4.90 -4.39
CA ARG A 47 1.20 5.27 -5.12
C ARG A 47 2.43 4.62 -4.52
N LEU A 48 3.37 4.27 -5.39
CA LEU A 48 4.71 3.87 -5.03
C LEU A 48 5.66 5.06 -5.22
N ARG A 49 6.54 5.31 -4.25
CA ARG A 49 7.56 6.36 -4.32
C ARG A 49 8.86 5.90 -3.65
N ASP A 50 9.95 6.58 -3.96
CA ASP A 50 11.19 6.53 -3.19
C ASP A 50 11.40 7.87 -2.45
N SER A 51 12.62 8.13 -1.97
CA SER A 51 12.99 9.40 -1.31
C SER A 51 12.89 10.62 -2.23
N ASP A 52 13.02 10.41 -3.55
CA ASP A 52 13.29 11.46 -4.52
C ASP A 52 12.10 11.72 -5.42
N ARG A 53 11.28 10.70 -5.69
CA ARG A 53 10.22 10.76 -6.70
C ARG A 53 9.08 9.78 -6.51
N LEU A 54 7.99 10.09 -7.19
CA LEU A 54 6.92 9.16 -7.52
C LEU A 54 7.46 8.13 -8.54
N ILE A 55 7.24 6.84 -8.27
CA ILE A 55 7.62 5.75 -9.18
C ILE A 55 6.43 5.38 -10.06
N ILE A 56 5.29 5.05 -9.44
CA ILE A 56 4.08 4.65 -10.14
C ILE A 56 2.83 4.89 -9.29
N THR A 57 1.69 5.12 -9.91
CA THR A 57 0.40 5.26 -9.23
C THR A 57 -0.69 4.39 -9.84
N SER A 58 -1.72 4.14 -9.03
CA SER A 58 -2.93 3.46 -9.50
C SER A 58 -3.67 4.24 -10.58
N ASN A 59 -3.43 5.56 -10.72
CA ASN A 59 -4.04 6.41 -11.73
C ASN A 59 -3.18 6.66 -12.97
N ASP A 60 -1.99 6.06 -13.09
CA ASP A 60 -1.06 6.38 -14.19
C ASP A 60 -1.63 6.02 -15.58
N LYS A 61 -2.58 5.08 -15.66
CA LYS A 61 -3.45 4.85 -16.84
C LYS A 61 -4.36 6.06 -17.19
N LYS A 62 -4.13 7.25 -16.64
CA LYS A 62 -4.79 8.50 -17.04
C LYS A 62 -3.77 9.58 -17.40
N HIS A 63 -2.48 9.32 -17.24
CA HIS A 63 -1.42 10.28 -17.50
C HIS A 63 -0.94 10.16 -18.97
N PRO A 64 -0.89 11.27 -19.74
CA PRO A 64 -0.56 11.23 -21.17
C PRO A 64 0.84 10.68 -21.46
N ASP A 65 1.80 10.90 -20.54
CA ASP A 65 3.19 10.44 -20.68
C ASP A 65 3.47 9.04 -20.10
N TYR A 66 2.46 8.37 -19.55
CA TYR A 66 2.64 7.01 -19.06
C TYR A 66 2.71 6.01 -20.22
N ASP A 67 3.58 5.01 -20.10
CA ASP A 67 3.66 3.94 -21.07
C ASP A 67 2.46 3.00 -20.89
N TRP A 68 1.41 3.24 -21.67
CA TRP A 68 0.16 2.48 -21.69
C TRP A 68 0.33 0.97 -21.96
N SER A 69 1.51 0.54 -22.41
CA SER A 69 1.82 -0.89 -22.54
C SER A 69 2.09 -1.58 -21.20
N LYS A 70 2.30 -0.82 -20.11
CA LYS A 70 2.63 -1.35 -18.79
C LYS A 70 1.44 -1.28 -17.86
N ASP A 71 1.11 -2.40 -17.23
CA ASP A 71 0.09 -2.42 -16.18
C ASP A 71 0.72 -1.98 -14.85
N PRO A 72 0.21 -0.91 -14.19
CA PRO A 72 0.74 -0.49 -12.91
C PRO A 72 0.76 -1.58 -11.84
N VAL A 73 -0.18 -2.52 -11.90
CA VAL A 73 -0.24 -3.64 -10.96
C VAL A 73 0.90 -4.64 -11.21
N GLU A 74 1.24 -4.90 -12.47
CA GLU A 74 2.38 -5.76 -12.79
C GLU A 74 3.71 -5.07 -12.46
N GLU A 75 3.82 -3.76 -12.62
CA GLU A 75 5.01 -3.01 -12.23
C GLU A 75 5.23 -3.03 -10.71
N ILE A 76 4.21 -2.68 -9.91
CA ILE A 76 4.35 -2.69 -8.44
C ILE A 76 4.64 -4.11 -7.94
N LYS A 77 4.04 -5.14 -8.55
CA LYS A 77 4.34 -6.54 -8.24
C LYS A 77 5.82 -6.88 -8.43
N LEU A 78 6.40 -6.49 -9.57
CA LEU A 78 7.82 -6.70 -9.86
C LEU A 78 8.72 -5.95 -8.88
N ILE A 79 8.34 -4.71 -8.51
CA ILE A 79 9.14 -3.89 -7.60
C ILE A 79 9.08 -4.42 -6.17
N LEU A 80 7.90 -4.85 -5.71
CA LEU A 80 7.68 -5.26 -4.32
C LEU A 80 7.96 -6.74 -4.04
N ALA A 81 8.08 -7.59 -5.07
CA ALA A 81 8.29 -9.02 -4.91
C ALA A 81 9.44 -9.34 -3.93
N GLY A 82 9.12 -10.07 -2.86
CA GLY A 82 10.07 -10.50 -1.84
C GLY A 82 10.58 -9.40 -0.90
N LYS A 83 10.22 -8.12 -1.11
CA LYS A 83 10.67 -7.02 -0.24
C LYS A 83 10.09 -7.16 1.16
N GLN A 84 10.91 -6.84 2.15
CA GLN A 84 10.51 -6.78 3.55
C GLN A 84 10.01 -5.38 3.94
N ILE A 85 8.96 -5.32 4.77
CA ILE A 85 8.48 -4.10 5.41
C ILE A 85 9.46 -3.66 6.50
N ARG A 86 9.89 -2.40 6.43
CA ARG A 86 10.77 -1.73 7.39
C ARG A 86 9.99 -0.87 8.38
N SER A 87 8.93 -0.23 7.93
CA SER A 87 8.01 0.51 8.79
C SER A 87 6.61 0.49 8.19
N CYS A 88 5.60 0.56 9.05
CA CYS A 88 4.20 0.63 8.67
C CYS A 88 3.53 1.60 9.63
N TYR A 89 2.77 2.56 9.11
CA TYR A 89 2.07 3.50 9.97
C TYR A 89 0.76 4.00 9.38
N LEU A 90 -0.17 4.30 10.28
CA LEU A 90 -1.49 4.83 9.98
C LEU A 90 -1.58 6.29 10.44
N ALA A 91 -1.91 7.18 9.51
CA ALA A 91 -2.24 8.57 9.84
C ALA A 91 -3.69 8.64 10.31
N LYS A 92 -3.94 8.61 11.62
CA LYS A 92 -5.30 8.46 12.19
C LYS A 92 -6.32 9.52 11.77
N GLU A 93 -5.88 10.74 11.43
CA GLU A 93 -6.78 11.82 11.02
C GLU A 93 -7.29 11.67 9.58
N THR A 94 -6.49 11.07 8.70
CA THR A 94 -6.82 10.88 7.28
C THR A 94 -7.11 9.43 6.92
N GLU A 95 -6.77 8.52 7.82
CA GLU A 95 -6.79 7.06 7.64
C GLU A 95 -5.91 6.57 6.47
N ASP A 96 -4.91 7.39 6.11
CA ASP A 96 -3.91 7.03 5.12
C ASP A 96 -2.92 6.02 5.72
N LEU A 97 -2.66 4.95 4.98
CA LEU A 97 -1.73 3.90 5.34
C LEU A 97 -0.42 4.07 4.57
N PHE A 98 0.69 4.04 5.28
CA PHE A 98 2.02 4.20 4.71
C PHE A 98 2.89 3.00 5.09
N ILE A 99 3.42 2.32 4.07
CA ILE A 99 4.25 1.13 4.24
C ILE A 99 5.60 1.39 3.58
N GLN A 100 6.66 1.41 4.39
CA GLN A 100 8.03 1.43 3.89
C GLN A 100 8.55 0.01 3.73
N PHE A 101 9.13 -0.25 2.57
CA PHE A 101 9.87 -1.46 2.25
C PHE A 101 11.37 -1.18 2.21
N GLU A 102 12.15 -2.25 2.04
CA GLU A 102 13.58 -2.16 1.74
C GLU A 102 13.91 -1.25 0.56
N ASN A 103 15.07 -0.59 0.66
CA ASN A 103 15.59 0.40 -0.29
C ASN A 103 14.76 1.69 -0.35
N ASP A 104 14.14 2.05 0.78
CA ASP A 104 13.37 3.29 0.94
C ASP A 104 12.22 3.43 -0.07
N ILE A 105 11.64 2.30 -0.46
CA ILE A 105 10.44 2.24 -1.29
C ILE A 105 9.22 2.36 -0.39
N TRP A 106 8.31 3.25 -0.73
CA TRP A 106 7.09 3.50 0.02
C TRP A 106 5.86 3.19 -0.82
N LEU A 107 4.93 2.44 -0.24
CA LEU A 107 3.56 2.34 -0.70
C LEU A 107 2.71 3.26 0.18
N ASP A 108 2.22 4.34 -0.42
CA ASP A 108 1.23 5.20 0.21
C ASP A 108 -0.15 4.77 -0.29
N VAL A 109 -1.05 4.44 0.62
CA VAL A 109 -2.46 4.16 0.37
C VAL A 109 -3.23 5.35 0.91
N LEU A 110 -3.76 6.18 0.01
CA LEU A 110 -4.39 7.43 0.38
C LEU A 110 -5.89 7.32 0.20
N ARG A 111 -6.61 7.66 1.26
CA ARG A 111 -8.06 7.64 1.25
C ARG A 111 -8.59 8.67 0.25
N ASP A 112 -9.35 8.20 -0.74
CA ASP A 112 -10.00 9.05 -1.74
C ASP A 112 -11.53 8.88 -1.78
N SER A 113 -12.07 7.96 -0.98
CA SER A 113 -13.49 7.67 -0.84
C SER A 113 -13.95 7.83 0.60
N THR A 114 -15.18 8.32 0.78
CA THR A 114 -15.83 8.44 2.10
C THR A 114 -16.93 7.39 2.31
N MET A 115 -17.16 6.51 1.32
CA MET A 115 -18.32 5.61 1.28
C MET A 115 -17.95 4.12 1.34
N TYR A 116 -16.68 3.77 1.17
CA TYR A 116 -16.19 2.40 1.11
C TYR A 116 -14.86 2.26 1.86
N GLU A 117 -14.61 1.06 2.37
CA GLU A 117 -13.35 0.71 3.03
C GLU A 117 -12.21 0.84 2.01
N SER A 118 -11.25 1.72 2.32
CA SER A 118 -10.16 2.09 1.42
C SER A 118 -9.07 1.02 1.43
N TRP A 119 -8.84 0.40 2.58
CA TRP A 119 -7.93 -0.73 2.74
C TRP A 119 -8.34 -1.61 3.94
N GLN A 120 -7.93 -2.88 3.88
CA GLN A 120 -8.16 -3.85 4.94
C GLN A 120 -6.90 -4.69 5.17
N ILE A 121 -6.52 -4.91 6.43
CA ILE A 121 -5.44 -5.84 6.79
C ILE A 121 -6.05 -7.01 7.57
N ASP A 122 -5.86 -8.22 7.07
CA ASP A 122 -6.08 -9.45 7.83
C ASP A 122 -4.73 -9.91 8.39
N ALA A 123 -4.59 -9.84 9.70
CA ALA A 123 -3.40 -10.22 10.43
C ALA A 123 -3.56 -11.56 11.18
N GLY A 124 -4.57 -12.37 10.83
CA GLY A 124 -4.82 -13.64 11.51
C GLY A 124 -5.13 -13.46 13.00
N GLU A 125 -4.31 -14.05 13.87
CA GLU A 125 -4.51 -13.98 15.33
C GLU A 125 -4.33 -12.57 15.90
N GLN A 126 -3.60 -11.70 15.19
CA GLN A 126 -3.36 -10.31 15.58
C GLN A 126 -4.58 -9.42 15.30
N GLY A 127 -5.54 -9.90 14.49
CA GLY A 127 -6.82 -9.27 14.27
C GLY A 127 -7.04 -8.78 12.85
N TYR A 128 -8.09 -7.97 12.69
CA TYR A 128 -8.52 -7.41 11.41
C TYR A 128 -8.60 -5.89 11.55
N TYR A 129 -7.98 -5.18 10.61
CA TYR A 129 -7.86 -3.73 10.62
C TYR A 129 -8.46 -3.17 9.33
N ILE A 130 -9.16 -2.04 9.43
CA ILE A 130 -9.85 -1.40 8.32
C ILE A 130 -9.60 0.10 8.40
N GLY A 131 -9.30 0.74 7.28
CA GLY A 131 -9.36 2.20 7.12
C GLY A 131 -10.35 2.55 6.02
N GLY A 132 -11.24 3.52 6.25
CA GLY A 132 -12.43 3.73 5.43
C GLY A 132 -12.99 5.13 5.47
#